data_AF-X0URI2-F1
#
_entry.id   AF-X0URI2-F1
#
_cell.length_a   1.000
_cell.length_b   1.000
_cell.length_c   1.000
_cell.angle_alpha   90.00
_cell.angle_beta   90.00
_cell.angle_gamma   90.00
#
_symmetry.space_group_name_H-M   'P 1'
#
loop_
_entity.id
_entity.type
_entity.pdbx_description
1 polymer ?
#
loop_
_entity_poly.entity_id
_entity_poly.type
_entity_poly.pdbx_seq_one_letter_code
_entity_poly.pdbx_strand_id
1 'polypeptide(L)'
;RKGVEMLPDLIANSGGVTVSYFEWVQNIQQFAWKEDRISDELHEILQRSFTKVVDFAGEHQCSLRQACFALALSRVYQASKARGYIR
;
A
#
# COMPACT_ATOMS: atom_id res chain seq x y z
N ARG A 1 -14.67 7.33 21.91
CA ARG A 1 -13.41 7.49 21.14
C ARG A 1 -12.83 8.86 21.47
N LYS A 2 -11.50 9.02 21.66
CA LYS A 2 -10.86 10.30 22.05
C LYS A 2 -10.61 11.30 20.90
N GLY A 3 -11.25 11.11 19.73
CA GLY A 3 -11.04 11.99 18.56
C GLY A 3 -9.64 11.94 17.93
N VAL A 4 -8.74 11.08 18.41
CA VAL A 4 -7.38 10.93 17.87
C VAL A 4 -7.41 9.99 16.67
N GLU A 5 -6.91 10.47 15.54
CA GLU A 5 -6.71 9.66 14.35
C GLU A 5 -5.46 8.79 14.49
N MET A 6 -5.59 7.51 14.16
CA MET A 6 -4.52 6.51 14.32
C MET A 6 -4.09 6.02 12.95
N LEU A 7 -2.87 6.36 12.54
CA LEU A 7 -2.29 5.84 11.31
C LEU A 7 -2.00 4.34 11.47
N PRO A 8 -2.47 3.47 10.55
CA PRO A 8 -2.19 2.05 10.62
C PRO A 8 -0.70 1.75 10.39
N ASP A 9 -0.14 0.90 11.24
CA ASP A 9 1.21 0.31 11.11
C ASP A 9 1.49 -0.25 9.71
N LEU A 10 0.51 -0.95 9.12
CA LEU A 10 0.62 -1.57 7.80
C LEU A 10 1.00 -0.59 6.69
N ILE A 11 0.55 0.67 6.77
CA ILE A 11 0.94 1.70 5.80
C ILE A 11 2.08 2.58 6.31
N ALA A 12 2.08 2.92 7.60
CA ALA A 12 3.11 3.77 8.21
C ALA A 12 4.53 3.20 8.02
N ASN A 13 4.67 1.88 8.12
CA ASN A 13 5.96 1.19 8.00
C ASN A 13 6.18 0.56 6.62
N SER A 14 5.30 0.83 5.64
CA SER A 14 5.38 0.17 4.33
C SER A 14 6.53 0.65 3.44
N GLY A 15 7.19 1.75 3.80
CA GLY A 15 8.30 2.28 3.01
C GLY A 15 9.46 1.29 2.83
N GLY A 16 9.79 0.50 3.87
CA GLY A 16 10.84 -0.51 3.78
C GLY A 16 10.53 -1.58 2.72
N VAL A 17 9.31 -2.15 2.73
CA VAL A 17 8.92 -3.16 1.74
C VAL A 17 8.79 -2.57 0.34
N THR A 18 8.36 -1.31 0.21
CA THR A 18 8.30 -0.61 -1.08
C THR A 18 9.69 -0.40 -1.68
N VAL A 19 10.67 0.02 -0.88
CA VAL A 19 12.05 0.21 -1.38
C VAL A 19 12.73 -1.13 -1.67
N SER A 20 12.47 -2.19 -0.88
CA SER A 20 12.94 -3.55 -1.22
C SER A 20 12.35 -4.06 -2.54
N TYR A 21 11.10 -3.68 -2.87
CA TYR A 21 10.53 -3.97 -4.18
C TYR A 21 11.28 -3.23 -5.29
N PHE A 22 11.64 -1.95 -5.10
CA PHE A 22 12.44 -1.22 -6.07
C PHE A 22 13.83 -1.84 -6.27
N GLU A 23 14.47 -2.32 -5.21
CA GLU A 23 15.73 -3.06 -5.29
C GLU A 23 15.58 -4.31 -6.20
N TRP A 24 14.51 -5.09 -6.00
CA TRP A 24 14.22 -6.24 -6.85
C TRP A 24 14.02 -5.87 -8.32
N VAL A 25 13.28 -4.79 -8.61
CA VAL A 25 13.08 -4.28 -9.98
C VAL A 25 14.40 -3.85 -10.62
N GLN A 26 15.22 -3.09 -9.91
CA GLN A 26 16.53 -2.63 -10.39
C GLN A 26 17.48 -3.80 -10.66
N ASN A 27 17.47 -4.82 -9.81
CA ASN A 27 18.28 -6.03 -9.98
C ASN A 27 17.88 -6.82 -11.24
N ILE A 28 16.59 -6.94 -11.55
CA ILE A 28 16.14 -7.59 -12.80
C ILE A 28 16.61 -6.81 -14.03
N GLN A 29 16.57 -5.48 -13.96
CA GLN A 29 16.95 -4.61 -15.07
C GLN A 29 18.46 -4.36 -15.17
N GLN A 30 19.23 -4.76 -14.15
CA GLN A 30 20.66 -4.44 -14.00
C GLN A 30 20.93 -2.93 -14.14
N PHE A 31 20.00 -2.11 -13.62
CA PHE A 31 20.04 -0.66 -13.76
C PHE A 31 19.66 0.00 -12.44
N ALA A 32 20.63 0.65 -11.80
CA ALA A 32 20.43 1.37 -10.55
C ALA A 32 19.81 2.76 -10.80
N TRP A 33 18.91 3.14 -9.92
CA TRP A 33 18.28 4.46 -9.91
C TRP A 33 19.05 5.40 -8.98
N LYS A 34 18.91 6.70 -9.22
CA LYS A 34 19.38 7.73 -8.28
C LYS A 34 18.45 7.77 -7.07
N GLU A 35 18.98 8.22 -5.93
CA GLU A 35 18.23 8.37 -4.68
C GLU A 35 16.98 9.24 -4.86
N ASP A 36 17.08 10.37 -5.56
CA ASP A 36 15.94 11.26 -5.83
C ASP A 36 14.78 10.52 -6.50
N ARG A 37 15.08 9.67 -7.50
CA ARG A 37 14.07 8.85 -8.17
C ARG A 37 13.45 7.83 -7.22
N ILE A 38 14.25 7.19 -6.37
CA ILE A 38 13.72 6.25 -5.36
C ILE A 38 12.76 6.97 -4.41
N SER A 39 13.13 8.18 -3.98
CA SER A 39 12.33 9.01 -3.08
C SER A 39 11.00 9.44 -3.72
N ASP A 40 11.04 9.91 -4.96
CA ASP A 40 9.84 10.33 -5.71
C ASP A 40 8.86 9.18 -5.94
N GLU A 41 9.37 8.02 -6.38
CA GLU A 41 8.57 6.82 -6.60
C GLU A 41 7.98 6.29 -5.29
N LEU A 42 8.76 6.33 -4.20
CA LEU A 42 8.27 5.97 -2.87
C LEU A 42 7.13 6.90 -2.43
N HIS A 43 7.31 8.21 -2.59
CA HIS A 43 6.30 9.21 -2.24
C HIS A 43 5.00 8.97 -3.00
N GLU A 44 5.07 8.77 -4.32
CA GLU A 44 3.88 8.53 -5.15
C GLU A 44 3.12 7.28 -4.71
N ILE A 45 3.82 6.17 -4.47
CA ILE A 45 3.20 4.91 -4.04
C ILE A 45 2.54 5.05 -2.67
N LEU A 46 3.23 5.66 -1.70
CA LEU A 46 2.69 5.83 -0.35
C LEU A 46 1.50 6.78 -0.33
N GLN A 47 1.60 7.93 -1.02
CA GLN A 47 0.51 8.90 -1.10
C GLN A 47 -0.73 8.28 -1.74
N ARG A 48 -0.58 7.65 -2.90
CA ARG A 48 -1.70 6.98 -3.59
C ARG A 48 -2.32 5.87 -2.73
N SER A 49 -1.50 5.12 -1.99
CA SER A 49 -1.98 4.06 -1.11
C SER A 49 -2.74 4.63 0.09
N PHE A 50 -2.25 5.73 0.67
CA PHE A 50 -2.86 6.40 1.81
C PHE A 50 -4.19 7.04 1.43
N THR A 51 -4.26 7.75 0.30
CA THR A 51 -5.51 8.33 -0.22
C THR A 51 -6.60 7.26 -0.33
N LYS A 52 -6.30 6.10 -0.93
CA LYS A 52 -7.26 4.99 -1.02
C LYS A 52 -7.77 4.51 0.35
N VAL A 53 -6.91 4.48 1.37
CA VAL A 53 -7.30 4.07 2.73
C VAL A 53 -8.22 5.10 3.37
N VAL A 54 -7.91 6.40 3.23
CA VAL A 54 -8.72 7.50 3.75
C VAL A 54 -10.09 7.53 3.07
N ASP A 55 -10.11 7.43 1.74
CA ASP A 55 -11.35 7.43 0.95
C ASP A 55 -12.26 6.27 1.38
N PHE A 56 -11.71 5.04 1.42
CA PHE A 56 -12.46 3.87 1.85
C PHE A 56 -12.97 3.99 3.29
N ALA A 57 -12.16 4.55 4.20
CA ALA A 57 -12.56 4.76 5.58
C ALA A 57 -13.73 5.73 5.69
N GLY A 58 -13.72 6.82 4.90
CA GLY A 58 -14.79 7.80 4.79
C GLY A 58 -16.07 7.21 4.20
N GLU A 59 -15.96 6.51 3.07
CA GLU A 59 -17.08 5.88 2.35
C GLU A 59 -17.79 4.81 3.20
N HIS A 60 -17.02 3.98 3.92
CA HIS A 60 -17.56 2.87 4.71
C HIS A 60 -17.69 3.18 6.20
N GLN A 61 -17.45 4.43 6.61
CA GLN A 61 -17.52 4.89 8.01
C GLN A 61 -16.76 3.97 9.00
N CYS A 62 -15.59 3.49 8.61
CA CYS A 62 -14.78 2.57 9.39
C CYS A 62 -13.45 3.21 9.84
N SER A 63 -12.71 2.54 10.72
CA SER A 63 -11.38 3.03 11.10
C SER A 63 -10.38 2.88 9.95
N LEU A 64 -9.36 3.75 9.88
CA LEU A 64 -8.26 3.64 8.90
C LEU A 64 -7.62 2.23 8.93
N ARG A 65 -7.51 1.62 10.11
CA ARG A 65 -7.00 0.25 10.26
C ARG A 65 -7.88 -0.77 9.53
N GLN A 66 -9.19 -0.71 9.74
CA GLN A 66 -10.14 -1.60 9.05
C GLN A 66 -10.12 -1.37 7.54
N ALA A 67 -10.13 -0.11 7.10
CA ALA A 67 -10.03 0.25 5.68
C ALA A 67 -8.75 -0.31 5.04
N CYS A 68 -7.61 -0.18 5.71
CA CYS A 68 -6.33 -0.68 5.23
C CYS A 68 -6.35 -2.21 5.02
N PHE A 69 -6.84 -2.97 6.00
CA PHE A 69 -6.98 -4.42 5.88
C PHE A 69 -8.03 -4.83 4.84
N ALA A 70 -9.17 -4.14 4.76
CA ALA A 70 -10.21 -4.42 3.78
C ALA A 70 -9.70 -4.26 2.36
N LEU A 71 -8.96 -3.17 2.08
CA LEU A 71 -8.33 -2.95 0.78
C LEU A 71 -7.25 -3.99 0.46
N ALA A 72 -6.43 -4.37 1.45
CA ALA A 72 -5.41 -5.41 1.26
C ALA A 72 -6.04 -6.77 0.93
N LEU A 73 -7.04 -7.20 1.70
CA LEU A 73 -7.77 -8.44 1.47
C LEU A 73 -8.52 -8.42 0.14
N SER A 74 -9.17 -7.31 -0.21
CA SER A 74 -9.87 -7.15 -1.49
C SER A 74 -8.92 -7.39 -2.66
N ARG A 75 -7.72 -6.79 -2.66
CA ARG A 75 -6.71 -7.00 -3.72
C ARG A 75 -6.31 -8.48 -3.85
N VAL A 76 -6.04 -9.15 -2.74
CA VAL A 76 -5.67 -10.57 -2.73
C VAL A 76 -6.84 -11.44 -3.20
N TYR A 77 -8.05 -11.16 -2.72
CA TYR A 77 -9.26 -11.87 -3.13
C TYR A 77 -9.51 -11.75 -4.63
N GLN A 78 -9.44 -10.55 -5.20
CA GLN A 78 -9.63 -10.34 -6.64
C GLN A 78 -8.57 -11.08 -7.46
N ALA A 79 -7.30 -11.04 -7.04
CA ALA A 79 -6.23 -11.77 -7.72
C ALA A 79 -6.41 -13.30 -7.64
N SER A 80 -6.84 -13.82 -6.48
CA SER A 80 -7.10 -15.26 -6.28
C SER A 80 -8.31 -15.72 -7.09
N LYS A 81 -9.37 -14.92 -7.15
CA LYS A 81 -10.55 -15.18 -7.98
C LYS A 81 -10.22 -15.17 -9.47
N ALA A 82 -9.44 -14.19 -9.93
CA ALA A 82 -8.99 -14.10 -11.32
C ALA A 82 -8.15 -15.32 -11.76
N ARG A 83 -7.40 -15.93 -10.84
CA ARG A 83 -6.65 -17.18 -11.09
C ARG A 83 -7.47 -18.46 -10.92
N GLY A 84 -8.74 -18.36 -10.50
CA GLY A 84 -9.63 -19.50 -10.28
C GLY A 84 -9.35 -20.29 -8.99
N TYR A 85 -8.56 -19.75 -8.05
CA TYR A 85 -8.32 -20.41 -6.75
C TYR A 85 -9.54 -20.36 -5.83
N ILE A 86 -10.38 -19.35 -6.02
CA ILE A 86 -11.64 -19.17 -5.29
C ILE A 86 -12.75 -19.18 -6.33
N ARG A 87 -13.73 -20.07 -6.15
CA ARG A 87 -14.91 -20.18 -7.00
C ARG A 87 -15.95 -19.14 -6.62
#